data_AF-A0A958YUK7-F1
#
_entry.id   AF-A0A958YUK7-F1
#
_cell.length_a   1.000
_cell.length_b   1.000
_cell.length_c   1.000
_cell.angle_alpha   90.00
_cell.angle_beta   90.00
_cell.angle_gamma   90.00
#
_symmetry.space_group_name_H-M   'P 1'
#
loop_
_entity.id
_entity.type
_entity.pdbx_description
1 polymer ?
#
loop_
_entity_poly.entity_id
_entity_poly.type
_entity_poly.pdbx_seq_one_letter_code
_entity_poly.pdbx_strand_id
1 'polypeptide(L)'
;NDFMKSLGLQGGDIIVSINETKYNLDNIYDMIVGSMSWQENDPITFVIKREDKELTLKGNVTIPMDEIDGYQATDETKKTLREAWLKG
;
A
#
# COMPACT_ATOMS: atom_id res chain seq x y z
N ASN A 1 7.41 3.44 -6.64
CA ASN A 1 6.34 2.75 -5.90
C ASN A 1 5.74 1.73 -6.85
N ASP A 2 5.92 0.44 -6.56
CA ASP A 2 5.55 -0.63 -7.49
C ASP A 2 4.05 -0.91 -7.52
N PHE A 3 3.35 -0.65 -6.42
CA PHE A 3 1.89 -0.68 -6.35
C PHE A 3 1.24 0.33 -7.30
N MET A 4 1.72 1.58 -7.32
CA MET A 4 1.18 2.59 -8.26
C MET A 4 1.38 2.16 -9.72
N LYS A 5 2.54 1.56 -10.04
CA LYS A 5 2.84 1.05 -11.38
C LYS A 5 1.96 -0.15 -11.74
N SER A 6 1.71 -1.06 -10.80
CA SER A 6 0.86 -2.25 -11.03
C SER A 6 -0.59 -1.88 -11.32
N LEU A 7 -1.08 -0.78 -10.75
CA LEU A 7 -2.38 -0.18 -11.10
C LEU A 7 -2.40 0.51 -12.47
N GLY A 8 -1.25 0.76 -13.08
CA GLY A 8 -1.13 1.48 -14.35
C GLY A 8 -1.14 3.01 -14.22
N LEU A 9 -0.88 3.55 -13.03
CA LEU A 9 -0.68 4.99 -12.83
C LEU A 9 0.61 5.44 -13.52
N GLN A 10 0.58 6.64 -14.07
CA GLN A 10 1.66 7.26 -14.82
C GLN A 10 1.93 8.67 -14.31
N GLY A 11 3.16 9.14 -14.49
CA GLY A 11 3.48 10.54 -14.22
C GLY A 11 2.64 11.46 -15.09
N GLY A 12 2.06 12.50 -14.49
CA GLY A 12 1.16 13.43 -15.17
C GLY A 12 -0.33 13.09 -15.02
N ASP A 13 -0.68 11.95 -14.43
CA ASP A 13 -2.07 11.65 -14.09
C ASP A 13 -2.61 12.63 -13.03
N ILE A 14 -3.83 13.11 -13.24
CA ILE A 14 -4.56 13.92 -12.25
C ILE A 14 -5.56 13.01 -11.54
N ILE A 15 -5.38 12.79 -10.23
CA ILE A 15 -6.31 11.99 -9.44
C ILE A 15 -7.63 12.76 -9.24
N VAL A 16 -8.74 12.12 -9.58
CA VAL A 16 -10.10 12.66 -9.42
C VAL A 16 -10.77 12.03 -8.21
N SER A 17 -10.66 10.71 -8.04
CA SER A 17 -11.16 10.01 -6.87
C SER A 17 -10.40 8.74 -6.55
N ILE A 18 -10.48 8.32 -5.29
CA ILE A 18 -10.02 7.01 -4.82
C ILE A 18 -11.14 6.42 -3.96
N ASN A 19 -11.57 5.19 -4.27
CA ASN A 19 -12.68 4.52 -3.57
C ASN A 19 -13.89 5.44 -3.41
N GLU A 20 -14.34 6.03 -4.51
CA GLU A 20 -15.48 6.97 -4.60
C GLU A 20 -15.29 8.32 -3.90
N THR A 21 -14.25 8.47 -3.08
CA THR A 21 -13.90 9.73 -2.42
C THR A 21 -13.26 10.67 -3.44
N LYS A 22 -13.92 11.80 -3.72
CA LYS A 22 -13.45 12.81 -4.67
C LYS A 22 -12.42 13.72 -4.03
N TYR A 23 -11.37 14.04 -4.79
CA TYR A 23 -10.33 14.94 -4.35
C TYR A 23 -10.24 16.20 -5.21
N ASN A 24 -9.87 17.30 -4.58
CA ASN A 24 -9.57 18.59 -5.16
C ASN A 24 -8.48 19.28 -4.31
N LEU A 25 -8.19 20.55 -4.58
CA LEU A 25 -7.16 21.28 -3.84
C LEU A 25 -7.51 21.54 -2.37
N ASP A 26 -8.79 21.56 -2.01
CA ASP A 26 -9.25 21.84 -0.65
C ASP A 26 -9.02 20.64 0.29
N ASN A 27 -9.08 19.41 -0.26
CA ASN A 27 -8.98 18.16 0.52
C ASN A 27 -7.81 17.25 0.10
N ILE A 28 -6.83 17.77 -0.64
CA ILE A 28 -5.72 16.97 -1.16
C ILE A 28 -4.86 16.34 -0.05
N TYR A 29 -4.82 16.94 1.15
CA TYR A 29 -4.15 16.37 2.31
C TYR A 29 -4.87 15.14 2.87
N ASP A 30 -6.20 15.09 2.75
CA ASP A 30 -7.00 13.96 3.22
C ASP A 30 -6.68 12.69 2.44
N MET A 31 -6.26 12.81 1.17
CA MET A 31 -5.79 11.68 0.37
C MET A 31 -4.57 11.00 1.01
N ILE A 32 -3.64 11.79 1.54
CA ILE A 32 -2.45 11.25 2.22
C ILE A 32 -2.90 10.50 3.48
N VAL A 33 -3.78 11.11 4.27
CA VAL A 33 -4.32 10.50 5.49
C VAL A 33 -5.09 9.21 5.19
N GLY A 34 -5.95 9.23 4.18
CA GLY A 34 -6.71 8.06 3.73
C GLY A 34 -5.82 6.94 3.22
N SER A 35 -4.69 7.25 2.57
CA SER A 35 -3.75 6.22 2.11
C SER A 35 -3.07 5.46 3.25
N MET A 36 -2.94 6.07 4.43
CA MET A 36 -2.37 5.42 5.61
C MET A 36 -3.30 4.39 6.25
N SER A 37 -4.60 4.41 5.92
CA SER A 37 -5.55 3.42 6.44
C SER A 37 -5.73 2.20 5.53
N TRP A 38 -5.09 2.17 4.36
CA TRP A 38 -5.19 1.04 3.45
C TRP A 38 -4.49 -0.19 4.01
N GLN A 39 -5.10 -1.36 3.83
CA GLN A 39 -4.55 -2.63 4.25
C GLN A 39 -4.05 -3.42 3.04
N GLU A 40 -3.08 -4.31 3.27
CA GLU A 40 -2.58 -5.23 2.26
C GLU A 40 -3.74 -6.03 1.63
N ASN A 41 -3.77 -6.09 0.30
CA ASN A 41 -4.81 -6.73 -0.53
C ASN A 41 -6.18 -6.04 -0.58
N ASP A 42 -6.38 -4.89 0.06
CA ASP A 42 -7.65 -4.16 -0.05
C ASP A 42 -7.98 -3.84 -1.51
N PRO A 43 -9.22 -4.06 -1.98
CA PRO A 43 -9.62 -3.63 -3.31
C PRO A 43 -9.61 -2.09 -3.37
N ILE A 44 -9.03 -1.56 -4.45
CA ILE A 44 -8.90 -0.12 -4.63
C ILE A 44 -9.25 0.29 -6.05
N THR A 45 -9.97 1.40 -6.17
CA THR A 45 -10.35 2.00 -7.45
C THR A 45 -9.92 3.45 -7.50
N PHE A 46 -9.16 3.81 -8.53
CA PHE A 46 -8.79 5.18 -8.86
C PHE A 46 -9.60 5.64 -10.06
N VAL A 47 -10.08 6.88 -10.01
CA VAL A 47 -10.49 7.63 -11.20
C VAL A 47 -9.47 8.73 -11.43
N ILE A 48 -8.90 8.78 -12.63
CA ILE A 48 -7.86 9.74 -13.01
C ILE A 48 -8.24 10.46 -14.31
N LYS A 49 -7.62 11.60 -14.55
CA LYS A 49 -7.53 12.22 -15.88
C LYS A 49 -6.12 12.10 -16.42
N ARG A 50 -6.00 11.52 -17.63
CA ARG A 50 -4.76 11.43 -18.41
C ARG A 50 -5.03 12.03 -19.78
N GLU A 51 -4.30 13.08 -20.15
CA GLU A 51 -4.48 13.78 -21.43
C GLU A 51 -5.97 14.11 -21.70
N ASP A 52 -6.63 14.70 -20.70
CA ASP A 52 -8.06 15.07 -20.69
C ASP A 52 -9.07 13.91 -20.75
N LYS A 53 -8.62 12.66 -20.75
CA LYS A 53 -9.49 11.47 -20.71
C LYS A 53 -9.61 10.93 -19.30
N GLU A 54 -10.85 10.64 -18.89
CA GLU A 54 -11.12 9.98 -17.63
C GLU A 54 -10.91 8.47 -17.75
N LEU A 55 -10.15 7.89 -16.82
CA LEU A 55 -9.87 6.46 -16.75
C LEU A 55 -10.17 5.93 -15.36
N THR A 56 -10.73 4.72 -15.29
CA THR A 56 -10.91 3.98 -14.04
C THR A 56 -9.85 2.88 -13.95
N LEU A 57 -8.99 2.94 -12.94
CA LEU A 57 -7.97 1.94 -12.66
C LEU A 57 -8.38 1.16 -11.41
N LYS A 58 -8.29 -0.17 -11.46
CA LYS A 58 -8.68 -1.06 -10.36
C LYS A 58 -7.57 -2.04 -10.06
N GLY A 59 -7.45 -2.41 -8.80
CA GLY A 59 -6.54 -3.47 -8.35
C GLY A 59 -6.66 -3.68 -6.85
N ASN A 60 -5.60 -4.21 -6.27
CA ASN A 60 -5.50 -4.47 -4.84
C ASN A 60 -4.28 -3.73 -4.29
N VAL A 61 -4.41 -3.17 -3.08
CA VAL A 61 -3.32 -2.48 -2.39
C VAL A 61 -2.16 -3.45 -2.17
N THR A 62 -0.95 -3.01 -2.50
CA THR A 62 0.29 -3.68 -2.16
C THR A 62 1.15 -2.71 -1.37
N ILE A 63 1.40 -3.02 -0.10
CA ILE A 63 2.26 -2.28 0.78
C ILE A 63 3.70 -2.71 0.44
N PRO A 64 4.56 -1.79 -0.03
CA PRO A 64 5.95 -2.15 -0.31
C PRO A 64 6.61 -2.60 0.99
N MET A 65 7.09 -3.84 0.99
CA MET A 65 7.88 -4.40 2.07
C MET A 65 9.30 -4.61 1.57
N ASP A 66 10.27 -4.12 2.32
CA ASP A 66 11.67 -4.52 2.14
C ASP A 66 11.91 -5.78 2.96
N GLU A 67 12.34 -6.87 2.31
CA GLU A 67 12.91 -8.00 3.02
C GLU A 67 14.27 -7.58 3.58
N ILE A 68 14.33 -7.43 4.90
CA ILE A 68 15.58 -7.24 5.62
C ILE A 68 16.02 -8.58 6.21
N ASP A 69 17.32 -8.86 6.17
CA ASP A 69 17.89 -10.03 6.84
C ASP A 69 17.61 -9.94 8.35
N GLY A 70 16.70 -10.79 8.83
CA GLY A 70 16.39 -10.90 10.25
C GLY A 70 17.48 -11.66 11.02
N TYR A 71 17.53 -11.45 12.34
CA TYR A 71 18.36 -12.29 13.19
C TYR A 71 17.78 -13.69 13.30
N GLN A 72 18.59 -14.70 12.95
CA GLN A 72 18.25 -16.10 13.16
C GLN A 72 18.95 -16.65 14.40
N ALA A 73 18.20 -17.34 15.26
CA ALA A 73 18.79 -18.14 16.32
C ALA A 73 19.39 -19.41 15.69
N THR A 74 20.71 -19.52 15.67
CA THR A 74 21.44 -20.66 15.06
C THR A 74 21.81 -21.75 16.07
N ASP A 75 21.68 -21.48 17.37
CA ASP A 75 22.02 -22.41 18.44
C ASP A 75 20.82 -23.30 18.80
N GLU A 76 20.78 -24.48 18.19
CA GLU A 76 19.73 -25.49 18.41
C GLU A 76 19.62 -25.92 19.88
N THR A 77 20.69 -25.82 20.68
CA THR A 77 20.64 -26.20 22.11
C THR A 77 19.74 -25.28 22.94
N LYS A 78 19.44 -24.08 22.43
CA LYS A 78 18.61 -23.07 23.09
C LYS A 78 17.17 -23.05 22.58
N LYS A 79 16.77 -24.01 21.74
CA LYS A 79 15.43 -24.09 21.15
C LYS A 79 14.33 -24.08 22.22
N THR A 80 14.45 -24.88 23.27
CA THR A 80 13.46 -24.97 24.36
C THR A 80 13.30 -23.64 25.10
N LEU A 81 14.40 -22.94 25.38
CA LEU A 81 14.36 -21.62 26.03
C LEU A 81 13.66 -20.59 25.14
N ARG A 82 13.98 -20.59 23.85
CA ARG A 82 13.34 -19.70 22.86
C ARG A 82 11.84 -19.94 22.77
N GLU A 83 11.41 -21.20 22.68
CA GLU A 83 9.99 -21.56 22.60
C GLU A 83 9.21 -21.20 23.88
N ALA A 84 9.83 -21.33 25.06
CA ALA A 84 9.21 -20.94 26.32
C ALA A 84 8.99 -19.42 26.44
N TRP A 85 9.94 -18.61 25.93
CA TRP A 85 9.84 -17.15 25.94
C TRP A 85 8.81 -16.60 24.96
N LEU A 86 8.69 -17.18 23.76
CA LEU A 86 7.78 -16.69 22.72
C LEU A 86 6.29 -17.05 22.94
N LYS A 87 5.99 -17.89 23.93
CA LYS A 87 4.62 -18.29 24.29
C LYS A 87 4.04 -17.51 25.48
N GLY A 88 4.78 -16.51 25.99
CA GLY A 88 4.36 -15.63 27.09
C GLY A 88 3.34 -14.58 26.67
#